data_AF-G9KQH4-F1
#
_entry.id   AF-G9KQH4-F1
#
_cell.length_a   1.000
_cell.length_b   1.000
_cell.length_c   1.000
_cell.angle_alpha   90.00
_cell.angle_beta   90.00
_cell.angle_gamma   90.00
#
_symmetry.space_group_name_H-M   'P 1'
#
loop_
_entity.id
_entity.type
_entity.pdbx_description
1 polymer ?
#
loop_
_entity_poly.entity_id
_entity_poly.type
_entity_poly.pdbx_seq_one_letter_code
_entity_poly.pdbx_strand_id
1 'polypeptide(L)'
;LKEMFPGFRLALPPKRWFKDNYNADFLEDRQLGLQAFLQNLVAHKDIANCLAVREFLCLDDPPGPFDSLEESRAFCETLEETNYRFQKELLEKQKEVESLKKLLHEKQLHIETLESRIRTLSLEPEESLHASETEGGHIPKVEPSSLEVDQDVLHEESRTDDKPCLSFSEPENSVSDIEVAEVAYNAEE
;
A
#
# COMPACT_ATOMS: atom_id res chain seq x y z
N LEU A 1 0.14 19.87 -8.82
CA LEU A 1 0.00 20.89 -7.74
C LEU A 1 0.18 20.33 -6.34
N LYS A 2 -0.63 19.36 -5.88
CA LYS A 2 -0.50 18.77 -4.52
C LYS A 2 0.91 18.22 -4.21
N GLU A 3 1.58 17.64 -5.20
CA GLU A 3 2.95 17.13 -5.06
C GLU A 3 3.99 18.27 -5.01
N MET A 4 3.88 19.24 -5.91
CA MET A 4 4.80 20.39 -6.01
C MET A 4 4.66 21.37 -4.82
N PHE A 5 3.46 21.46 -4.24
CA PHE A 5 3.13 22.39 -3.16
C PHE A 5 2.38 21.65 -2.04
N PRO A 6 3.04 20.78 -1.25
CA PRO A 6 2.37 19.92 -0.27
C PRO A 6 1.71 20.70 0.88
N GLY A 7 2.19 21.91 1.18
CA GLY A 7 1.60 22.82 2.16
C GLY A 7 0.38 23.59 1.65
N PHE A 8 0.09 23.53 0.35
CA PHE A 8 -0.99 24.29 -0.27
C PHE A 8 -2.18 23.40 -0.58
N ARG A 9 -3.33 23.70 0.01
CA ARG A 9 -4.57 22.93 -0.16
C ARG A 9 -5.57 23.71 -1.00
N LEU A 10 -5.71 23.31 -2.25
CA LEU A 10 -6.81 23.76 -3.10
C LEU A 10 -8.01 22.82 -2.96
N ALA A 11 -9.20 23.41 -2.87
CA ALA A 11 -10.46 22.69 -2.96
C ALA A 11 -10.93 22.68 -4.41
N LEU A 12 -11.28 21.49 -4.91
CA LEU A 12 -12.03 21.32 -6.15
C LEU A 12 -13.46 20.91 -5.78
N PRO A 13 -14.47 21.29 -6.59
CA PRO A 13 -15.82 20.77 -6.39
C PRO A 13 -15.84 19.24 -6.50
N PRO A 14 -16.80 18.57 -5.84
CA PRO A 14 -16.84 17.12 -5.78
C PRO A 14 -16.98 16.49 -7.18
N LYS A 15 -16.40 15.29 -7.33
CA LYS A 15 -16.65 14.45 -8.50
C LYS A 15 -18.04 13.83 -8.38
N ARG A 16 -18.79 13.81 -9.49
CA ARG A 16 -20.11 13.14 -9.54
C ARG A 16 -19.96 11.80 -10.24
N TRP A 17 -19.82 10.77 -9.43
CA TRP A 17 -19.69 9.39 -9.89
C TRP A 17 -21.03 8.75 -10.21
N PHE A 18 -22.06 9.14 -9.46
CA PHE A 18 -23.41 8.61 -9.55
C PHE A 18 -24.41 9.78 -9.64
N LYS A 19 -25.57 9.53 -10.26
CA LYS A 19 -26.61 10.52 -10.65
C LYS A 19 -26.26 11.31 -11.92
N ASP A 20 -27.23 12.12 -12.35
CA ASP A 20 -27.15 12.93 -13.56
C ASP A 20 -26.04 14.00 -13.48
N ASN A 21 -25.12 13.97 -14.44
CA ASN A 21 -24.02 14.93 -14.58
C ASN A 21 -24.47 16.26 -15.22
N TYR A 22 -25.63 16.29 -15.87
CA TYR A 22 -26.17 17.46 -16.58
C TYR A 22 -27.26 18.20 -15.78
N ASN A 23 -27.50 17.78 -14.55
CA ASN A 23 -28.40 18.49 -13.64
C ASN A 23 -27.90 19.93 -13.40
N ALA A 24 -28.77 20.91 -13.65
CA ALA A 24 -28.43 22.34 -13.67
C ALA A 24 -27.83 22.84 -12.36
N ASP A 25 -28.47 22.53 -11.22
CA ASP A 25 -28.00 22.96 -9.88
C ASP A 25 -26.58 22.47 -9.61
N PHE A 26 -26.30 21.22 -9.96
CA PHE A 26 -24.95 20.67 -9.81
C PHE A 26 -23.93 21.31 -10.74
N LEU A 27 -24.31 21.63 -11.98
CA LEU A 27 -23.43 22.33 -12.90
C LEU A 27 -23.10 23.73 -12.38
N GLU A 28 -24.08 24.43 -11.81
CA GLU A 28 -23.89 25.75 -11.20
C GLU A 28 -22.94 25.67 -9.99
N ASP A 29 -23.20 24.77 -9.04
CA ASP A 29 -22.32 24.53 -7.88
C ASP A 29 -20.90 24.16 -8.31
N ARG A 30 -20.78 23.32 -9.35
CA ARG A 30 -19.50 22.91 -9.92
C ARG A 30 -18.78 24.10 -10.55
N GLN A 31 -19.47 24.93 -11.31
CA GLN A 31 -18.90 26.12 -11.92
C GLN A 31 -18.38 27.10 -10.87
N LEU A 32 -19.17 27.36 -9.80
CA LEU A 32 -18.75 28.20 -8.68
C LEU A 32 -17.51 27.64 -7.97
N GLY A 33 -17.48 26.33 -7.72
CA GLY A 33 -16.32 25.66 -7.12
C GLY A 33 -15.06 25.74 -7.99
N LEU A 34 -15.20 25.55 -9.31
CA LEU A 34 -14.09 25.70 -10.26
C LEU A 34 -13.60 27.14 -10.34
N GLN A 35 -14.51 28.12 -10.31
CA GLN A 35 -14.15 29.54 -10.29
C GLN A 35 -13.36 29.89 -9.03
N ALA A 36 -13.83 29.45 -7.85
CA ALA A 36 -13.10 29.64 -6.61
C ALA A 36 -11.72 28.96 -6.63
N PHE A 37 -11.62 27.78 -7.25
CA PHE A 37 -10.34 27.11 -7.47
C PHE A 37 -9.38 27.97 -8.30
N LEU A 38 -9.82 28.50 -9.44
CA LEU A 38 -9.00 29.37 -10.30
C LEU A 38 -8.58 30.65 -9.59
N GLN A 39 -9.48 31.29 -8.85
CA GLN A 39 -9.17 32.48 -8.05
C GLN A 39 -8.07 32.21 -7.03
N ASN A 40 -8.17 31.10 -6.29
CA ASN A 40 -7.13 30.69 -5.35
C ASN A 40 -5.82 30.32 -6.06
N LEU A 41 -5.90 29.73 -7.25
CA LEU A 41 -4.73 29.34 -8.03
C LEU A 41 -3.89 30.56 -8.43
N VAL A 42 -4.54 31.62 -8.91
CA VAL A 42 -3.85 32.85 -9.36
C VAL A 42 -3.51 33.82 -8.23
N ALA A 43 -4.11 33.66 -7.05
CA ALA A 43 -3.81 34.49 -5.87
C ALA A 43 -2.39 34.27 -5.32
N HIS A 44 -1.77 33.11 -5.60
CA HIS A 44 -0.44 32.77 -5.12
C HIS A 44 0.59 32.87 -6.25
N LYS A 45 1.50 33.84 -6.16
CA LYS A 45 2.48 34.14 -7.22
C LYS A 45 3.31 32.93 -7.64
N ASP A 46 3.81 32.12 -6.71
CA ASP A 46 4.67 30.98 -7.04
C ASP A 46 3.90 29.87 -7.75
N ILE A 47 2.60 29.73 -7.43
CA ILE A 47 1.72 28.73 -8.01
C ILE A 47 1.26 29.18 -9.39
N ALA A 48 0.83 30.45 -9.51
CA ALA A 48 0.43 31.07 -10.76
C ALA A 48 1.55 31.04 -11.81
N ASN A 49 2.82 31.16 -11.40
CA ASN A 49 3.97 31.16 -12.31
C ASN A 49 4.59 29.78 -12.52
N CYS A 50 4.10 28.72 -11.87
CA CYS A 50 4.62 27.38 -12.09
C CYS A 50 4.26 26.87 -13.49
N LEU A 51 5.12 26.04 -14.07
CA LEU A 51 4.98 25.54 -15.45
C LEU A 51 3.58 24.97 -15.72
N ALA A 52 3.13 24.05 -14.85
CA ALA A 52 1.84 23.38 -15.02
C ALA A 52 0.63 24.33 -15.03
N VAL A 53 0.69 25.46 -14.31
CA VAL A 53 -0.42 26.44 -14.28
C VAL A 53 -0.37 27.35 -15.50
N ARG A 54 0.82 27.76 -15.92
CA ARG A 54 1.01 28.55 -17.15
C ARG A 54 0.58 27.79 -18.39
N GLU A 55 0.91 26.50 -18.46
CA GLU A 55 0.45 25.59 -19.52
C GLU A 55 -1.07 25.41 -19.49
N PHE A 56 -1.65 25.10 -18.33
CA PHE A 56 -3.09 24.89 -18.19
C PHE A 56 -3.93 26.13 -18.58
N LEU A 57 -3.45 27.33 -18.28
CA LEU A 57 -4.13 28.59 -18.58
C LEU A 57 -3.67 29.23 -19.91
N CYS A 58 -2.75 28.59 -20.64
CA CYS A 58 -2.15 29.13 -21.86
C CYS A 58 -1.60 30.56 -21.69
N LEU A 59 -0.91 30.85 -20.57
CA LEU A 59 -0.45 32.22 -20.26
C LEU A 59 0.69 32.70 -21.17
N ASP A 60 1.44 31.77 -21.77
CA ASP A 60 2.59 32.07 -22.61
C ASP A 60 2.25 32.16 -24.11
N ASP A 61 1.19 31.47 -24.53
CA ASP A 61 0.69 31.45 -25.91
C ASP A 61 -0.85 31.41 -25.89
N PRO A 62 -1.51 32.56 -25.68
CA PRO A 62 -2.95 32.62 -25.47
C PRO A 62 -3.71 32.38 -26.79
N PRO A 63 -4.76 31.53 -26.79
CA PRO A 63 -5.50 31.23 -28.01
C PRO A 63 -6.24 32.46 -28.53
N GLY A 64 -6.41 32.53 -29.85
CA GLY A 64 -7.24 33.53 -30.49
C GLY A 64 -8.73 33.30 -30.20
N PRO A 65 -9.60 34.32 -30.41
CA PRO A 65 -11.05 34.22 -30.12
C PRO A 65 -11.81 33.10 -30.84
N PHE A 66 -11.19 32.46 -31.84
CA PHE A 66 -11.81 31.44 -32.69
C PHE A 66 -11.13 30.06 -32.62
N ASP A 67 -10.11 29.88 -31.79
CA ASP A 67 -9.32 28.63 -31.71
C ASP A 67 -9.96 27.57 -30.78
N SER A 68 -11.15 27.84 -30.22
CA SER A 68 -11.84 26.97 -29.24
C SER A 68 -12.22 25.58 -29.79
N LEU A 69 -12.31 25.43 -31.12
CA LEU A 69 -12.65 24.14 -31.74
C LEU A 69 -11.44 23.19 -31.71
N GLU A 70 -10.23 23.71 -31.86
CA GLU A 70 -8.98 22.94 -31.75
C GLU A 70 -8.74 22.50 -30.29
N GLU A 71 -9.08 23.35 -29.34
CA GLU A 71 -9.06 23.04 -27.90
C GLU A 71 -9.98 21.85 -27.55
N SER A 72 -11.19 21.77 -28.13
CA SER A 72 -12.11 20.64 -27.90
C SER A 72 -11.57 19.30 -28.43
N ARG A 73 -10.77 19.32 -29.51
CA ARG A 73 -10.11 18.12 -30.03
C ARG A 73 -8.96 17.69 -29.13
N ALA A 74 -8.13 18.63 -28.70
CA ALA A 74 -7.06 18.39 -27.74
C ALA A 74 -7.60 17.78 -26.43
N PHE A 75 -8.80 18.20 -25.98
CA PHE A 75 -9.46 17.61 -24.81
C PHE A 75 -9.85 16.13 -25.02
N CYS A 76 -10.43 15.79 -26.17
CA CYS A 76 -10.77 14.40 -26.50
C CYS A 76 -9.50 13.52 -26.59
N GLU A 77 -8.45 14.01 -27.24
CA GLU A 77 -7.15 13.32 -27.31
C GLU A 77 -6.57 13.09 -25.90
N THR A 78 -6.67 14.09 -25.02
CA THR A 78 -6.24 13.98 -23.61
C THR A 78 -7.01 12.90 -22.83
N LEU A 79 -8.30 12.68 -23.14
CA LEU A 79 -9.09 11.62 -22.51
C LEU A 79 -8.62 10.23 -22.94
N GLU A 80 -8.32 10.05 -24.23
CA GLU A 80 -7.77 8.79 -24.76
C GLU A 80 -6.39 8.48 -24.14
N GLU A 81 -5.51 9.48 -24.09
CA GLU A 81 -4.20 9.35 -23.43
C GLU A 81 -4.33 9.05 -21.93
N THR A 82 -5.27 9.71 -21.25
CA THR A 82 -5.52 9.48 -19.82
C THR A 82 -6.03 8.07 -19.56
N ASN A 83 -6.91 7.56 -20.42
CA ASN A 83 -7.40 6.18 -20.34
C ASN A 83 -6.24 5.20 -20.51
N TYR A 84 -5.41 5.39 -21.54
CA TYR A 84 -4.22 4.56 -21.78
C TYR A 84 -3.27 4.56 -20.58
N ARG A 85 -2.99 5.73 -20.00
CA ARG A 85 -2.18 5.85 -18.78
C ARG A 85 -2.78 5.07 -17.62
N PHE A 86 -4.07 5.19 -17.36
CA PHE A 86 -4.73 4.44 -16.29
C PHE A 86 -4.71 2.93 -16.52
N GLN A 87 -4.90 2.46 -17.75
CA GLN A 87 -4.78 1.04 -18.06
C GLN A 87 -3.37 0.51 -17.80
N LYS A 88 -2.35 1.28 -18.16
CA LYS A 88 -0.95 0.94 -17.89
C LYS A 88 -0.66 0.90 -16.39
N GLU A 89 -1.06 1.92 -15.64
CA GLU A 89 -0.86 1.98 -14.19
C GLU A 89 -1.59 0.83 -13.48
N LEU A 90 -2.83 0.52 -13.89
CA LEU A 90 -3.58 -0.61 -13.37
C LEU A 90 -2.83 -1.94 -13.59
N LEU A 91 -2.28 -2.15 -14.78
CA LEU A 91 -1.53 -3.36 -15.11
C LEU A 91 -0.22 -3.46 -14.30
N GLU A 92 0.50 -2.36 -14.13
CA GLU A 92 1.71 -2.31 -13.31
C GLU A 92 1.40 -2.61 -11.84
N LYS A 93 0.35 -2.00 -11.30
CA LYS A 93 -0.12 -2.25 -9.93
C LYS A 93 -0.58 -3.68 -9.73
N GLN A 94 -1.24 -4.29 -10.72
CA GLN A 94 -1.64 -5.69 -10.68
C GLN A 94 -0.42 -6.63 -10.59
N LYS A 95 0.63 -6.37 -11.41
CA LYS A 95 1.90 -7.13 -11.34
C LYS A 95 2.60 -6.98 -9.99
N GLU A 96 2.62 -5.77 -9.43
CA GLU A 96 3.18 -5.51 -8.10
C GLU A 96 2.43 -6.31 -7.02
N VAL A 97 1.10 -6.28 -7.05
CA VAL A 97 0.24 -7.05 -6.13
C VAL A 97 0.50 -8.55 -6.24
N GLU A 98 0.63 -9.09 -7.45
CA GLU A 98 0.93 -10.52 -7.66
C GLU A 98 2.30 -10.91 -7.12
N SER A 99 3.32 -10.07 -7.35
CA SER A 99 4.66 -10.28 -6.80
C SER A 99 4.66 -10.27 -5.27
N LEU A 100 3.95 -9.33 -4.66
CA LEU A 100 3.81 -9.24 -3.20
C LEU A 100 3.05 -10.44 -2.63
N LYS A 101 1.97 -10.89 -3.28
CA LYS A 101 1.24 -12.11 -2.89
C LYS A 101 2.15 -13.35 -2.93
N LYS A 102 2.98 -13.48 -3.97
CA LYS A 102 3.95 -14.58 -4.08
C LYS A 102 4.97 -14.55 -2.95
N LEU A 103 5.57 -13.39 -2.71
CA LEU A 103 6.54 -13.22 -1.63
C LEU A 103 5.91 -13.50 -0.25
N LEU A 104 4.69 -13.04 -0.03
CA LEU A 104 3.93 -13.31 1.19
C LEU A 104 3.74 -14.81 1.40
N HIS A 105 3.34 -15.54 0.36
CA HIS A 105 3.18 -16.99 0.41
C HIS A 105 4.50 -17.72 0.72
N GLU A 106 5.61 -17.31 0.08
CA GLU A 106 6.93 -17.87 0.35
C GLU A 106 7.36 -17.65 1.81
N LYS A 107 7.11 -16.45 2.36
CA LYS A 107 7.39 -16.13 3.76
C LYS A 107 6.50 -16.92 4.71
N GLN A 108 5.23 -17.09 4.39
CA GLN A 108 4.29 -17.89 5.17
C GLN A 108 4.75 -19.36 5.27
N LEU A 109 5.17 -19.97 4.16
CA LEU A 109 5.71 -21.34 4.14
C LEU A 109 7.00 -21.46 4.95
N HIS A 110 7.86 -20.43 4.90
CA HIS A 110 9.09 -20.40 5.68
C HIS A 110 8.79 -20.34 7.19
N ILE A 111 7.82 -19.52 7.60
CA ILE A 111 7.35 -19.44 8.99
C ILE A 111 6.83 -20.81 9.44
N GLU A 112 5.94 -21.44 8.67
CA GLU A 112 5.38 -22.76 9.00
C GLU A 112 6.46 -23.85 9.14
N THR A 113 7.48 -23.81 8.29
CA THR A 113 8.62 -24.72 8.35
C THR A 113 9.43 -24.52 9.64
N LEU A 114 9.73 -23.26 9.98
CA LEU A 114 10.45 -22.93 11.22
C LEU A 114 9.64 -23.32 12.45
N GLU A 115 8.34 -23.02 12.47
CA GLU A 115 7.44 -23.41 13.55
C GLU A 115 7.36 -24.93 13.71
N SER A 116 7.27 -25.68 12.61
CA SER A 116 7.28 -27.15 12.63
C SER A 116 8.56 -27.68 13.26
N ARG A 117 9.72 -27.15 12.85
CA ARG A 117 11.03 -27.55 13.40
C ARG A 117 11.15 -27.21 14.89
N ILE A 118 10.67 -26.04 15.33
CA ILE A 118 10.64 -25.67 16.75
C ILE A 118 9.77 -26.65 17.54
N ARG A 119 8.59 -27.03 17.01
CA ARG A 119 7.72 -28.02 17.64
C ARG A 119 8.39 -29.38 17.77
N THR A 120 9.08 -29.86 16.74
CA THR A 120 9.83 -31.13 16.79
C THR A 120 10.95 -31.10 17.82
N LEU A 121 11.77 -30.04 17.82
CA LEU A 121 12.88 -29.89 18.78
C LEU A 121 12.41 -29.75 20.24
N SER A 122 11.19 -29.26 20.46
CA SER A 122 10.61 -29.13 21.81
C SER A 122 10.00 -30.43 22.35
N LEU A 123 9.83 -31.45 21.49
CA LEU A 123 9.17 -32.72 21.82
C LEU A 123 10.12 -33.92 21.90
N GLU A 124 11.39 -33.78 21.49
CA GLU A 124 12.42 -34.83 21.65
C GLU A 124 12.78 -34.98 23.14
N PRO A 125 12.53 -36.14 23.77
CA PRO A 125 13.09 -36.46 25.08
C PRO A 125 14.60 -36.70 24.95
N GLU A 126 15.36 -36.20 25.92
CA GLU A 126 16.77 -36.55 26.16
C GLU A 126 16.94 -38.07 26.37
N GLU A 127 16.95 -38.86 25.30
CA GLU A 127 17.29 -40.29 25.32
C GLU A 127 18.54 -40.56 24.46
N SER A 128 19.66 -39.92 24.81
CA SER A 128 20.97 -40.46 24.46
C SER A 128 22.03 -39.94 25.42
N LEU A 129 22.24 -40.58 26.57
CA LEU A 129 23.51 -40.56 27.31
C LEU A 129 23.43 -41.56 28.49
N HIS A 130 23.42 -42.86 28.21
CA HIS A 130 23.94 -43.83 29.16
C HIS A 130 25.01 -44.67 28.47
N ALA A 131 26.25 -44.21 28.67
CA ALA A 131 27.47 -44.87 28.24
C ALA A 131 27.59 -46.24 28.91
N SER A 132 27.65 -47.28 28.08
CA SER A 132 28.44 -48.46 28.36
C SER A 132 29.92 -48.08 28.28
N GLU A 133 30.71 -48.32 29.34
CA GLU A 133 31.94 -49.12 29.26
C GLU A 133 32.69 -49.14 30.60
N THR A 134 33.22 -50.33 30.86
CA THR A 134 33.81 -50.83 32.10
C THR A 134 35.34 -50.71 32.04
N GLU A 135 35.93 -50.36 33.20
CA GLU A 135 37.32 -50.60 33.66
C GLU A 135 38.54 -50.10 32.86
N GLY A 136 39.41 -49.37 33.59
CA GLY A 136 40.83 -49.74 33.67
C GLY A 136 41.88 -48.69 33.28
N GLY A 137 42.68 -48.23 34.26
CA GLY A 137 44.12 -48.03 34.06
C GLY A 137 44.71 -46.61 33.94
N HIS A 138 45.24 -46.12 35.06
CA HIS A 138 46.52 -45.39 35.28
C HIS A 138 46.90 -44.08 34.53
N ILE A 139 47.41 -43.13 35.35
CA ILE A 139 47.87 -41.74 35.11
C ILE A 139 49.23 -41.70 34.36
N PRO A 140 49.61 -40.58 33.67
CA PRO A 140 50.43 -39.54 34.35
C PRO A 140 50.20 -38.06 33.90
N LYS A 141 49.88 -37.21 34.90
CA LYS A 141 50.47 -35.89 35.25
C LYS A 141 51.22 -35.09 34.16
N VAL A 142 50.76 -33.85 33.84
CA VAL A 142 51.54 -32.57 33.72
C VAL A 142 50.53 -31.37 33.70
N GLU A 143 50.77 -30.35 34.53
CA GLU A 143 50.09 -29.01 34.65
C GLU A 143 50.82 -27.92 33.79
N PRO A 144 50.49 -26.60 33.81
CA PRO A 144 49.23 -25.80 33.85
C PRO A 144 49.21 -24.63 32.80
N SER A 145 48.26 -23.67 32.92
CA SER A 145 48.18 -22.29 32.35
C SER A 145 46.98 -22.10 31.39
N SER A 146 46.11 -21.09 31.44
CA SER A 146 46.13 -19.73 31.99
C SER A 146 44.72 -19.31 32.41
N LEU A 147 44.65 -18.51 33.48
CA LEU A 147 43.52 -17.66 33.87
C LEU A 147 43.06 -16.78 32.70
N GLU A 148 41.75 -16.54 32.56
CA GLU A 148 41.16 -15.19 32.68
C GLU A 148 39.72 -15.30 33.20
N VAL A 149 39.47 -14.52 34.24
CA VAL A 149 38.19 -14.27 34.90
C VAL A 149 37.48 -13.18 34.10
N ASP A 150 36.20 -13.34 33.78
CA ASP A 150 35.29 -12.22 34.00
C ASP A 150 33.89 -12.72 34.37
N GLN A 151 33.37 -12.09 35.43
CA GLN A 151 32.13 -12.41 36.11
C GLN A 151 31.00 -11.67 35.39
N ASP A 152 29.96 -12.39 34.92
CA ASP A 152 28.69 -11.74 34.65
C ASP A 152 27.73 -12.00 35.82
N VAL A 153 27.23 -10.91 36.37
CA VAL A 153 26.47 -10.84 37.61
C VAL A 153 25.04 -11.29 37.35
N LEU A 154 24.63 -12.36 38.02
CA LEU A 154 23.23 -12.73 38.18
C LEU A 154 22.47 -11.62 38.92
N HIS A 155 21.32 -11.22 38.38
CA HIS A 155 20.17 -10.88 39.22
C HIS A 155 18.91 -11.55 38.67
N GLU A 156 18.62 -12.70 39.27
CA GLU A 156 17.29 -13.27 39.46
C GLU A 156 16.40 -12.25 40.19
N GLU A 157 15.17 -12.02 39.73
CA GLU A 157 14.01 -12.16 40.62
C GLU A 157 12.66 -12.21 39.88
N SER A 158 11.93 -13.29 40.15
CA SER A 158 10.47 -13.40 40.32
C SER A 158 9.56 -13.75 39.13
N ARG A 159 9.08 -15.00 39.23
CA ARG A 159 7.94 -15.66 38.59
C ARG A 159 6.60 -14.91 38.80
N THR A 160 5.65 -15.09 37.88
CA THR A 160 4.41 -15.89 38.09
C THR A 160 3.61 -16.05 36.80
N ASP A 161 3.06 -17.26 36.66
CA ASP A 161 2.15 -17.78 35.64
C ASP A 161 0.86 -16.96 35.40
N ASP A 162 0.36 -16.95 34.15
CA ASP A 162 -0.94 -17.56 33.76
C ASP A 162 -1.44 -17.06 32.39
N LYS A 163 -1.51 -17.99 31.43
CA LYS A 163 -2.46 -18.01 30.28
C LYS A 163 -3.61 -18.95 30.72
N PRO A 164 -4.80 -19.08 30.06
CA PRO A 164 -5.20 -18.53 28.77
C PRO A 164 -6.69 -18.12 28.62
N CYS A 165 -7.07 -17.45 27.51
CA CYS A 165 -8.12 -17.96 26.62
C CYS A 165 -8.21 -17.16 25.31
N LEU A 166 -8.27 -17.90 24.20
CA LEU A 166 -8.58 -17.42 22.86
C LEU A 166 -10.11 -17.41 22.68
N SER A 167 -10.65 -16.36 22.06
CA SER A 167 -11.89 -16.47 21.31
C SER A 167 -11.73 -15.69 20.01
N PHE A 168 -11.41 -16.43 18.94
CA PHE A 168 -11.51 -15.96 17.57
C PHE A 168 -12.98 -16.14 17.17
N SER A 169 -13.69 -15.04 16.92
CA SER A 169 -15.00 -15.08 16.27
C SER A 169 -14.78 -15.04 14.77
N GLU A 170 -15.34 -16.01 14.04
CA GLU A 170 -15.31 -16.08 12.58
C GLU A 170 -15.98 -14.84 11.94
N PRO A 171 -15.50 -14.34 10.79
CA PRO A 171 -16.21 -13.31 10.06
C PRO A 171 -17.37 -13.95 9.28
N GLU A 172 -18.60 -13.49 9.58
CA GLU A 172 -19.78 -13.78 8.76
C GLU A 172 -19.58 -13.26 7.34
N ASN A 173 -19.81 -14.16 6.38
CA ASN A 173 -19.62 -13.95 4.96
C ASN A 173 -20.83 -13.18 4.40
N SER A 174 -20.78 -11.84 4.43
CA SER A 174 -21.82 -11.01 3.81
C SER A 174 -21.59 -10.92 2.29
N VAL A 175 -22.24 -11.81 1.54
CA VAL A 175 -22.39 -11.67 0.09
C VAL A 175 -23.17 -10.39 -0.17
N SER A 176 -22.51 -9.38 -0.73
CA SER A 176 -23.19 -8.20 -1.27
C SER A 176 -23.58 -8.52 -2.71
N ASP A 177 -24.89 -8.58 -2.98
CA ASP A 177 -25.42 -8.73 -4.33
C ASP A 177 -24.99 -7.55 -5.19
N ILE A 178 -24.27 -7.85 -6.27
CA ILE A 178 -23.83 -6.85 -7.24
C ILE A 178 -24.96 -6.65 -8.25
N GLU A 179 -25.57 -5.47 -8.25
CA GLU A 179 -26.64 -5.13 -9.18
C GLU A 179 -26.00 -4.79 -10.55
N VAL A 180 -26.12 -5.71 -11.50
CA VAL A 180 -25.60 -5.55 -12.87
C VAL A 180 -26.62 -4.74 -13.67
N ALA A 181 -26.23 -3.57 -14.16
CA ALA A 181 -27.06 -2.78 -15.07
C ALA A 181 -27.10 -3.43 -16.47
N GLU A 182 -28.29 -3.81 -16.95
CA GLU A 182 -28.49 -4.26 -18.31
C GLU A 182 -28.39 -3.07 -19.29
N VAL A 183 -27.45 -3.16 -20.24
CA VAL A 183 -27.34 -2.21 -21.36
C VAL A 183 -28.30 -2.68 -22.45
N ALA A 184 -29.41 -1.95 -22.64
CA ALA A 184 -30.29 -2.15 -23.78
C ALA A 184 -29.64 -1.58 -25.04
N TYR A 185 -29.22 -2.46 -25.95
CA TYR A 185 -28.86 -2.08 -27.31
C TYR A 185 -30.15 -1.87 -28.11
N ASN A 186 -30.52 -0.61 -28.39
CA ASN A 186 -31.47 -0.32 -29.45
C ASN A 186 -30.70 -0.44 -30.77
N ALA A 187 -30.94 -1.53 -31.49
CA ALA A 187 -30.62 -1.63 -32.91
C ALA A 187 -31.73 -0.90 -33.66
N GLU A 188 -31.43 0.27 -34.22
CA GLU A 188 -32.27 0.86 -35.26
C GLU A 188 -31.66 0.53 -36.62
N GLU A 189 -32.55 0.07 -37.50
CA GLU A 189 -32.35 -0.51 -38.83
C GLU A 189 -32.29 0.56 -39.92
#